data_AF-A0A3D0SVL9-F1
#
_entry.id   AF-A0A3D0SVL9-F1
#
_cell.length_a   1.000
_cell.length_b   1.000
_cell.length_c   1.000
_cell.angle_alpha   90.00
_cell.angle_beta   90.00
_cell.angle_gamma   90.00
#
_symmetry.space_group_name_H-M   'P 1'
#
loop_
_entity.id
_entity.type
_entity.pdbx_description
1 polymer ?
#
loop_
_entity_poly.entity_id
_entity_poly.type
_entity_poly.pdbx_seq_one_letter_code
_entity_poly.pdbx_strand_id
1 'polypeptide(L)' 'CTFSHTLSGLWSRRISQQDRVIYKYDEKYIYIFAIGGHYDQF' A
#
# COMPACT_ATOMS: atom_id res chain seq x y z
N CYS A 1 -22.31 11.82 -16.35
CA CYS A 1 -21.02 12.31 -16.92
C CYS A 1 -20.25 13.05 -15.85
N THR A 2 -19.33 12.39 -15.16
CA THR A 2 -18.15 13.04 -14.56
C THR A 2 -17.16 11.92 -14.25
N PHE A 3 -15.97 12.04 -14.84
CA PHE A 3 -14.83 11.17 -14.65
C PHE A 3 -14.57 11.03 -13.14
N SER A 4 -14.70 9.83 -12.57
CA SER A 4 -14.31 9.58 -11.19
C SER A 4 -12.79 9.62 -11.15
N HIS A 5 -12.21 10.74 -10.71
CA HIS A 5 -10.77 10.87 -10.52
C HIS A 5 -10.35 9.86 -9.45
N THR A 6 -9.85 8.70 -9.89
CA THR A 6 -9.53 7.50 -9.11
C THR A 6 -8.30 7.67 -8.20
N LEU A 7 -8.09 8.85 -7.62
CA LEU A 7 -7.00 9.12 -6.69
C LEU A 7 -7.45 8.80 -5.25
N SER A 8 -7.99 7.60 -5.07
CA SER A 8 -8.34 7.04 -3.78
C SER A 8 -7.06 6.69 -3.01
N GLY A 9 -6.63 7.60 -2.13
CA GLY A 9 -5.91 7.34 -0.87
C GLY A 9 -4.68 6.42 -0.86
N LEU A 10 -4.13 6.21 0.33
CA LEU A 10 -3.18 5.13 0.61
C LEU A 10 -3.98 3.85 0.90
N TRP A 11 -3.53 2.72 0.38
CA TRP A 11 -4.12 1.41 0.59
C TRP A 11 -3.32 0.64 1.62
N SER A 12 -4.01 0.03 2.59
CA SER A 12 -3.39 -0.87 3.56
C SER A 12 -3.83 -2.31 3.32
N ARG A 13 -2.89 -3.23 3.10
CA ARG A 13 -3.16 -4.67 2.96
C ARG A 13 -2.33 -5.47 3.96
N ARG A 14 -2.96 -6.44 4.62
CA ARG A 14 -2.26 -7.40 5.48
C ARG A 14 -1.61 -8.47 4.61
N ILE A 15 -0.31 -8.71 4.81
CA ILE A 15 0.43 -9.80 4.14
C ILE A 15 0.51 -11.02 5.06
N SER A 16 0.65 -10.78 6.36
CA SER A 16 0.61 -11.78 7.42
C SER A 16 -0.35 -11.33 8.53
N GLN A 17 -0.50 -12.12 9.59
CA GLN A 17 -1.31 -11.74 10.74
C GLN A 17 -0.76 -10.47 11.43
N GLN A 18 0.56 -10.27 11.35
CA GLN A 18 1.29 -9.17 11.98
C GLN A 18 1.70 -8.10 10.96
N ASP A 19 1.96 -8.52 9.71
CA ASP A 19 2.58 -7.67 8.68
C ASP A 19 1.55 -6.89 7.87
N ARG A 20 1.89 -5.64 7.55
CA ARG A 20 1.02 -4.72 6.80
C ARG A 20 1.82 -3.94 5.78
N VAL A 21 1.31 -3.89 4.55
CA VAL A 21 1.85 -3.03 3.51
C VAL A 21 0.95 -1.85 3.30
N ILE A 22 1.56 -0.67 3.34
CA ILE A 22 0.95 0.60 2.96
C ILE A 22 1.52 0.97 1.60
N TYR A 23 0.65 1.01 0.60
CA TYR A 23 1.03 1.29 -0.77
C TYR A 23 0.02 2.20 -1.46
N LYS A 24 0.46 2.84 -2.53
CA LYS A 24 -0.39 3.49 -3.52
C LYS A 24 -0.04 2.87 -4.87
N TYR A 25 -0.98 2.88 -5.79
CA TYR A 25 -0.69 2.53 -7.17
C TYR A 25 -1.34 3.53 -8.11
N ASP A 26 -0.76 3.65 -9.29
CA ASP A 26 -1.38 4.26 -10.45
C ASP A 26 -1.41 3.25 -11.60
N GLU A 27 -1.68 3.70 -12.82
CA GLU A 27 -1.78 2.84 -14.00
C GLU A 27 -0.45 2.16 -14.38
N LYS A 28 0.68 2.70 -13.92
CA LYS A 28 2.01 2.32 -14.39
C LYS A 28 2.94 1.85 -13.29
N TYR A 29 2.74 2.30 -12.05
CA TYR A 29 3.63 2.08 -10.93
C TYR A 29 2.90 1.76 -9.64
N ILE A 30 3.60 1.02 -8.78
CA ILE A 30 3.20 0.74 -7.40
C ILE A 30 4.24 1.38 -6.47
N TYR A 31 3.76 2.27 -5.61
CA TYR A 31 4.54 2.98 -4.62
C TYR A 31 4.35 2.32 -3.26
N ILE A 32 5.41 1.71 -2.74
CA ILE A 32 5.39 1.09 -1.41
C ILE A 32 6.00 2.09 -0.42
N PHE A 33 5.20 2.53 0.56
CA PHE A 33 5.63 3.51 1.55
C PHE A 33 6.17 2.83 2.81
N ALA A 34 5.54 1.75 3.21
CA ALA A 34 5.95 0.97 4.37
C ALA A 34 5.56 -0.49 4.19
N ILE A 35 6.48 -1.36 4.57
CA ILE A 35 6.22 -2.78 4.81
C ILE A 35 6.48 -2.98 6.30
N GLY A 36 5.39 -3.03 7.05
CA GLY A 36 5.42 -3.38 8.46
C GLY A 36 5.48 -4.89 8.60
N GLY A 37 6.32 -5.33 9.53
CA GLY A 37 6.65 -6.72 9.75
C GLY A 37 8.09 -6.75 10.18
N HIS A 38 8.26 -6.90 11.48
CA HIS A 38 9.53 -6.90 12.20
C HIS A 38 10.68 -7.31 11.28
N TYR A 39 11.53 -6.35 10.91
CA TYR A 39 12.94 -6.68 10.86
C TYR A 39 13.27 -6.98 12.31
N ASP A 40 13.08 -8.24 12.70
CA ASP A 40 13.84 -8.78 13.81
C ASP A 40 15.29 -8.56 13.40
N GLN A 41 15.83 -7.44 13.90
CA GLN A 41 17.19 -7.06 13.74
C GLN A 41 17.98 -8.16 14.45
N PHE A 42 18.58 -9.03 13.63
CA PHE A 42 19.61 -10.04 13.95
C PHE A 42 19.12 -11.40 14.46
#